data_AF-T0C9U4-F1
#
_entry.id   AF-T0C9U4-F1
#
_cell.length_a   1.000
_cell.length_b   1.000
_cell.length_c   1.000
_cell.angle_alpha   90.00
_cell.angle_beta   90.00
_cell.angle_gamma   90.00
#
_symmetry.space_group_name_H-M   'P 1'
#
loop_
_entity.id
_entity.type
_entity.pdbx_description
1 polymer ?
#
loop_
_entity_poly.entity_id
_entity_poly.type
_entity_poly.pdbx_seq_one_letter_code
_entity_poly.pdbx_strand_id
1 'polypeptide(L)'
;MSVIKQLIAYEEEHGHKEITCGGFDYCVNKATFSHHIKILIEAHIICQRTEGVKKYLFLNPNIKKLYPGVIETIKQSCIENT
;
A
#
# COMPACT_ATOMS: atom_id res chain seq x y z
N MET A 1 9.98 1.13 4.80
CA MET A 1 8.78 0.75 5.62
C MET A 1 7.88 -0.25 4.88
N SER A 2 6.88 -0.90 5.52
CA SER A 2 5.87 -1.71 4.79
C SER A 2 5.02 -0.85 3.85
N VAL A 3 4.72 -1.33 2.64
CA VAL A 3 3.90 -0.63 1.62
C VAL A 3 2.53 -0.25 2.17
N ILE A 4 1.87 -1.18 2.87
CA ILE A 4 0.52 -0.94 3.39
C ILE A 4 0.54 0.09 4.51
N LYS A 5 1.55 0.07 5.38
CA LYS A 5 1.71 1.10 6.43
C LYS A 5 1.93 2.49 5.83
N GLN A 6 2.73 2.59 4.76
CA GLN A 6 2.95 3.86 4.06
C GLN A 6 1.67 4.37 3.40
N LEU A 7 0.89 3.50 2.75
CA LEU A 7 -0.41 3.88 2.17
C LEU A 7 -1.41 4.33 3.24
N ILE A 8 -1.49 3.63 4.36
CA ILE A 8 -2.36 4.01 5.50
C ILE A 8 -1.97 5.40 6.02
N ALA A 9 -0.69 5.61 6.32
CA ALA A 9 -0.22 6.89 6.84
C ALA A 9 -0.48 8.04 5.85
N TYR A 10 -0.22 7.81 4.56
CA TYR A 10 -0.45 8.81 3.53
C TYR A 10 -1.94 9.16 3.37
N GLU A 11 -2.83 8.16 3.46
CA GLU A 11 -4.28 8.38 3.42
C GLU A 11 -4.78 9.18 4.64
N GLU A 12 -4.23 8.92 5.83
CA GLU A 12 -4.58 9.67 7.04
C GLU A 12 -4.12 11.13 6.99
N GLU A 13 -2.93 11.39 6.45
CA GLU A 13 -2.37 12.74 6.36
C GLU A 13 -2.99 13.57 5.21
N HIS A 14 -3.36 12.93 4.10
CA HIS A 14 -3.72 13.64 2.86
C HIS A 14 -5.14 13.34 2.35
N GLY A 15 -5.91 12.49 3.02
CA GLY A 15 -7.19 11.94 2.54
C GLY A 15 -6.99 10.82 1.52
N HIS A 16 -8.03 10.43 0.77
CA HIS A 16 -7.98 9.40 -0.27
C HIS A 16 -7.09 9.79 -1.47
N LYS A 17 -5.77 9.81 -1.26
CA LYS A 17 -4.76 10.11 -2.26
C LYS A 17 -3.90 8.89 -2.58
N GLU A 18 -3.24 8.99 -3.73
CA GLU A 18 -2.42 7.95 -4.32
C GLU A 18 -0.92 8.30 -4.23
N ILE A 19 -0.07 7.29 -4.04
CA ILE A 19 1.39 7.43 -4.00
C ILE A 19 1.95 6.89 -5.33
N THR A 20 2.87 7.62 -5.96
CA THR A 20 3.58 7.09 -7.13
C THR A 20 4.47 5.91 -6.73
N CYS A 21 4.69 4.91 -7.59
CA CYS A 21 5.58 3.78 -7.26
C CYS A 21 7.00 4.20 -6.81
N GLY A 22 7.49 5.37 -7.24
CA GLY A 22 8.77 5.93 -6.81
C GLY A 22 8.74 6.69 -5.49
N GLY A 23 7.57 6.94 -4.91
CA GLY A 23 7.39 7.62 -3.62
C GLY A 23 7.39 6.68 -2.41
N PHE A 24 7.55 5.37 -2.63
CA PHE A 24 7.63 4.39 -1.56
C PHE A 24 9.07 4.22 -1.07
N ASP A 25 9.23 4.15 0.24
CA ASP A 25 10.48 3.74 0.90
C ASP A 25 10.50 2.21 1.09
N TYR A 26 11.40 1.52 0.39
CA TYR A 26 11.59 0.08 0.47
C TYR A 26 13.06 -0.30 0.30
N CYS A 27 13.52 -1.31 1.04
CA CYS A 27 14.92 -1.75 1.04
C CYS A 27 15.18 -2.93 0.07
N VAL A 28 14.27 -3.19 -0.86
CA VAL A 28 14.38 -4.28 -1.84
C VAL A 28 14.65 -3.73 -3.24
N ASN A 29 15.13 -4.58 -4.15
CA ASN A 29 15.27 -4.15 -5.54
C ASN A 29 13.89 -3.89 -6.19
N LYS A 30 13.91 -3.16 -7.31
CA LYS A 30 12.69 -2.77 -8.04
C LYS A 30 11.85 -3.95 -8.52
N ALA A 31 12.47 -5.07 -8.90
CA ALA A 31 11.74 -6.24 -9.39
C ALA A 31 10.98 -6.93 -8.25
N THR A 32 11.61 -7.11 -7.09
CA THR A 32 10.99 -7.64 -5.87
C THR A 32 9.86 -6.73 -5.40
N PHE A 33 10.08 -5.41 -5.36
CA PHE A 33 9.01 -4.45 -5.05
C PHE A 33 7.82 -4.60 -6.00
N SER A 34 8.08 -4.63 -7.31
CA SER A 34 7.03 -4.78 -8.32
C SER A 34 6.23 -6.08 -8.15
N HIS A 35 6.91 -7.17 -7.77
CA HIS A 35 6.27 -8.45 -7.47
C HIS A 35 5.35 -8.36 -6.25
N HIS A 36 5.81 -7.74 -5.15
CA HIS A 36 4.96 -7.53 -3.97
C HIS A 36 3.74 -6.69 -4.28
N ILE A 37 3.88 -5.60 -5.06
CA ILE A 37 2.75 -4.79 -5.51
C ILE A 37 1.76 -5.62 -6.32
N LYS A 38 2.25 -6.48 -7.23
CA LYS A 38 1.38 -7.38 -8.00
C LYS A 38 0.57 -8.30 -7.08
N ILE A 39 1.21 -8.94 -6.10
CA ILE A 39 0.52 -9.81 -5.13
C ILE A 39 -0.55 -9.03 -4.35
N LEU A 40 -0.24 -7.82 -3.88
CA LEU A 40 -1.19 -7.00 -3.12
C LEU A 40 -2.40 -6.56 -3.96
N ILE A 41 -2.21 -6.33 -5.26
CA ILE A 41 -3.30 -6.04 -6.20
C ILE A 41 -4.17 -7.29 -6.41
N GLU A 42 -3.55 -8.45 -6.64
CA GLU A 42 -4.26 -9.73 -6.81
C GLU A 42 -5.04 -10.13 -5.56
N ALA A 43 -4.54 -9.78 -4.37
CA ALA A 43 -5.22 -9.95 -3.10
C ALA A 43 -6.30 -8.88 -2.83
N HIS A 44 -6.58 -7.97 -3.77
CA HIS A 44 -7.53 -6.86 -3.60
C HIS A 44 -7.22 -5.96 -2.39
N ILE A 45 -5.97 -5.90 -1.93
CA ILE A 45 -5.58 -5.04 -0.80
C ILE A 45 -5.35 -3.61 -1.27
N ILE A 46 -4.70 -3.45 -2.42
CA ILE A 46 -4.40 -2.16 -3.04
C ILE A 46 -4.93 -2.13 -4.47
N CYS A 47 -5.13 -0.92 -4.98
CA CYS A 47 -5.44 -0.66 -6.37
C CYS A 47 -4.29 0.12 -7.03
N GLN A 48 -4.26 0.08 -8.36
CA GLN A 48 -3.32 0.88 -9.15
C GLN A 48 -4.05 1.68 -10.23
N ARG A 49 -3.54 2.87 -10.51
CA ARG A 49 -3.90 3.70 -11.66
C ARG A 49 -2.64 4.04 -12.44
N THR A 50 -2.75 4.12 -13.76
CA THR A 50 -1.64 4.57 -14.62
C THR A 50 -2.03 5.88 -15.29
N GLU A 51 -1.13 6.86 -15.25
CA GLU A 51 -1.26 8.13 -15.96
C GLU A 51 0.06 8.42 -16.69
N GLY A 52 0.04 8.28 -18.01
CA GLY A 52 1.25 8.31 -18.83
C GLY A 52 2.25 7.23 -18.40
N VAL A 53 3.47 7.65 -18.04
CA VAL A 53 4.54 6.75 -17.56
C VAL A 53 4.50 6.51 -16.05
N LYS A 54 3.61 7.21 -15.32
CA LYS A 54 3.52 7.13 -13.86
C LYS A 54 2.47 6.09 -13.45
N LYS A 55 2.86 5.26 -12.49
CA LYS A 55 1.94 4.34 -11.79
C LYS A 55 1.71 4.86 -10.38
N TYR A 56 0.44 4.90 -10.01
CA TYR A 56 -0.04 5.36 -8.72
C TYR A 56 -0.72 4.20 -7.99
N LEU A 57 -0.45 4.09 -6.70
CA LEU A 57 -0.95 3.04 -5.82
C LEU A 57 -1.75 3.67 -4.68
N PHE A 58 -2.84 3.01 -4.31
CA PHE A 58 -3.74 3.46 -3.23
C PHE A 58 -4.42 2.24 -2.59
N LEU A 59 -4.93 2.39 -1.36
CA LEU A 59 -5.70 1.33 -0.70
C LEU A 59 -6.97 1.04 -1.49
N ASN A 60 -7.37 -0.23 -1.55
CA ASN A 60 -8.65 -0.57 -2.18
C ASN A 60 -9.78 0.08 -1.37
N PRO A 61 -10.67 0.88 -1.99
CA PRO A 61 -11.79 1.52 -1.29
C PRO A 61 -12.70 0.52 -0.57
N ASN A 62 -12.75 -0.73 -1.05
CA ASN A 62 -13.54 -1.81 -0.46
C ASN A 62 -12.78 -2.66 0.56
N ILE A 63 -11.53 -2.31 0.92
CA ILE A 63 -10.69 -3.13 1.81
C ILE A 63 -11.39 -3.44 3.13
N LYS A 64 -12.08 -2.46 3.73
CA LYS A 64 -12.78 -2.64 5.01
C LYS A 64 -13.97 -3.61 4.90
N LYS A 65 -14.56 -3.74 3.72
CA LYS A 65 -15.64 -4.69 3.44
C LYS A 65 -15.09 -6.09 3.14
N LEU A 66 -14.00 -6.18 2.38
CA LEU A 66 -13.38 -7.44 1.98
C LEU A 66 -12.61 -8.10 3.14
N TYR A 67 -11.97 -7.29 3.97
CA TYR A 67 -11.12 -7.70 5.09
C TYR A 67 -11.44 -6.84 6.33
N PRO A 68 -12.55 -7.13 7.03
CA PRO A 68 -12.95 -6.36 8.20
C PRO A 68 -11.85 -6.32 9.28
N GLY A 69 -11.53 -5.13 9.78
CA GLY A 69 -10.54 -4.93 10.85
C GLY A 69 -9.07 -5.01 10.41
N VAL A 70 -8.78 -5.28 9.13
CA VAL A 70 -7.39 -5.45 8.67
C VAL A 70 -6.56 -4.18 8.80
N ILE A 71 -7.16 -3.02 8.51
CA ILE A 71 -6.47 -1.73 8.56
C ILE A 71 -6.13 -1.39 10.01
N GLU A 72 -7.10 -1.57 10.91
CA GLU A 72 -6.94 -1.35 12.34
C GLU A 72 -5.90 -2.31 12.94
N THR A 73 -5.92 -3.58 12.53
CA THR A 73 -4.94 -4.58 12.95
C THR A 73 -3.53 -4.22 12.49
N ILE A 74 -3.35 -3.79 11.23
CA ILE A 74 -2.04 -3.37 10.71
C ILE A 74 -1.52 -2.12 11.43
N LYS A 75 -2.41 -1.18 11.76
CA LYS A 75 -2.04 0.02 12.55
C LYS A 75 -1.56 -0.35 13.96
N GLN A 76 -2.26 -1.27 14.61
CA GLN A 76 -1.91 -1.75 15.96
C GLN A 76 -0.72 -2.71 15.97
N SER A 77 -0.34 -3.25 14.81
CA SER A 77 0.83 -4.13 14.70
C SER A 77 2.12 -3.36 14.98
N CYS A 78 2.61 -3.44 16.22
CA CYS A 78 3.98 -3.14 16.56
C CYS A 78 4.81 -4.39 16.23
N ILE A 79 5.49 -4.38 15.08
CA ILE A 79 6.65 -5.25 14.92
C ILE A 79 7.83 -4.37 15.34
N GLU A 80 8.27 -4.51 16.58
CA GLU A 80 9.63 -4.13 16.95
C GLU A 80 10.54 -4.98 16.06
N ASN A 81 11.27 -4.35 15.14
CA ASN A 81 12.25 -5.07 14.32
C ASN A 81 13.28 -5.65 15.29
N THR A 82 13.24 -6.97 15.51
CA THR A 82 14.34 -7.73 16.10
C THR A 82 15.44 -7.89 15.07
#